data_AF-A0A930NL07-F1
#
_entry.id   AF-A0A930NL07-F1
#
_cell.length_a   1.000
_cell.length_b   1.000
_cell.length_c   1.000
_cell.angle_alpha   90.00
_cell.angle_beta   90.00
_cell.angle_gamma   90.00
#
_symmetry.space_group_name_H-M   'P 1'
#
loop_
_entity.id
_entity.type
_entity.pdbx_description
1 polymer ?
#
loop_
_entity_poly.entity_id
_entity_poly.type
_entity_poly.pdbx_seq_one_letter_code
_entity_poly.pdbx_strand_id
1 'polypeptide(L)'
;MKNIKLLLVAMLMCMVTNGMAQAKNTPDTQQDYYMYSWIQVRGANMSNGEHCFVILISSGNGSNYKPSILKNEEGKSIIFNSQIDGLNYLTLQGWELFQPRTEAKISNWVARKRVSREVLAKTVKSNTFYSAETPKVQLDMAEQAAHIDYE
;
A
#
# COMPACT_ATOMS: atom_id res chain seq x y z
N MET A 1 25.75 -5.08 -63.23
CA MET A 1 24.58 -5.39 -62.36
C MET A 1 24.91 -6.21 -61.09
N LYS A 2 26.17 -6.57 -60.80
CA LYS A 2 26.53 -7.35 -59.60
C LYS A 2 26.69 -6.46 -58.34
N ASN A 3 27.12 -5.21 -58.53
CA ASN A 3 27.46 -4.28 -57.44
C ASN A 3 26.24 -3.55 -56.86
N ILE A 4 25.20 -3.27 -57.68
CA ILE A 4 23.94 -2.68 -57.21
C ILE A 4 23.13 -3.68 -56.36
N LYS A 5 23.17 -4.97 -56.71
CA LYS A 5 22.55 -6.04 -55.92
C LYS A 5 23.18 -6.19 -54.54
N LEU A 6 24.51 -5.98 -54.44
CA LEU A 6 25.22 -6.04 -53.16
C LEU A 6 24.85 -4.87 -52.23
N LEU A 7 24.64 -3.68 -52.80
CA LEU A 7 24.26 -2.46 -52.07
C LEU A 7 22.80 -2.54 -51.54
N LEU A 8 21.89 -3.12 -52.32
CA LEU A 8 20.51 -3.40 -51.90
C LEU A 8 20.42 -4.48 -50.81
N VAL A 9 21.26 -5.52 -50.87
CA VAL A 9 21.31 -6.56 -49.84
C VAL A 9 21.91 -6.04 -48.53
N ALA A 10 22.92 -5.17 -48.59
CA ALA A 10 23.49 -4.52 -47.41
C ALA A 10 22.50 -3.54 -46.74
N MET A 11 21.75 -2.75 -47.51
CA MET A 11 20.68 -1.88 -46.98
C MET A 11 19.52 -2.68 -46.37
N LEU A 12 19.16 -3.84 -46.94
CA LEU A 12 18.17 -4.72 -46.33
C LEU A 12 18.66 -5.28 -44.99
N MET A 13 19.94 -5.69 -44.91
CA MET A 13 20.53 -6.22 -43.66
C MET A 13 20.61 -5.17 -42.53
N CYS A 14 20.83 -3.89 -42.85
CA CYS A 14 20.78 -2.80 -41.87
C CYS A 14 19.35 -2.48 -41.37
N MET A 15 18.30 -2.88 -42.10
CA MET A 15 16.90 -2.67 -41.68
C MET A 15 16.33 -3.85 -40.85
N VAL A 16 16.91 -5.05 -40.95
CA VAL A 16 16.46 -6.21 -40.13
C VAL A 16 17.09 -6.26 -38.73
N THR A 17 18.20 -5.56 -38.49
CA THR A 17 18.80 -5.50 -37.13
C THR A 17 18.18 -4.44 -36.22
N ASN A 18 17.38 -3.52 -36.78
CA ASN A 18 16.63 -2.53 -35.99
C ASN A 18 15.16 -2.97 -35.71
N GLY A 19 14.70 -4.08 -36.28
CA GLY A 19 13.35 -4.61 -36.11
C GLY A 19 13.13 -5.48 -34.86
N MET A 20 14.18 -5.78 -34.09
CA MET A 20 14.09 -6.50 -32.81
C MET A 20 14.49 -5.65 -31.59
N ALA A 21 14.72 -4.35 -31.76
CA ALA A 21 15.01 -3.42 -30.67
C ALA A 21 13.81 -2.55 -30.26
N GLN A 22 12.60 -2.84 -30.78
CA GLN A 22 11.36 -2.19 -30.35
C GLN A 22 10.22 -3.21 -30.25
N ALA A 23 10.31 -4.12 -29.28
CA ALA A 23 9.12 -4.74 -28.69
C ALA A 23 9.46 -5.29 -27.31
N LYS A 24 8.90 -4.64 -26.28
CA LYS A 24 8.97 -4.93 -24.84
C LYS A 24 10.30 -4.60 -24.19
N ASN A 25 10.31 -3.46 -23.50
CA ASN A 25 11.12 -3.07 -22.35
C ASN A 25 11.46 -1.57 -22.40
N THR A 26 10.49 -0.71 -22.71
CA THR A 26 10.32 0.37 -21.73
C THR A 26 9.89 -0.38 -20.47
N PRO A 27 10.65 -0.37 -19.37
CA PRO A 27 10.04 -0.70 -18.10
C PRO A 27 8.82 0.20 -18.06
N ASP A 28 7.65 -0.40 -17.89
CA ASP A 28 6.54 0.26 -17.22
C ASP A 28 7.15 1.27 -16.27
N THR A 29 6.86 2.56 -16.42
CA THR A 29 7.20 3.55 -15.40
C THR A 29 6.69 2.97 -14.10
N GLN A 30 7.57 2.34 -13.33
CA GLN A 30 7.22 1.14 -12.57
C GLN A 30 6.28 1.61 -11.46
N GLN A 31 4.98 1.47 -11.69
CA GLN A 31 4.00 2.12 -10.84
C GLN A 31 4.11 1.48 -9.46
N ASP A 32 4.38 2.30 -8.45
CA ASP A 32 4.44 1.81 -7.09
C ASP A 32 3.01 1.54 -6.58
N TYR A 33 2.78 0.30 -6.17
CA TYR A 33 1.52 -0.15 -5.61
C TYR A 33 1.64 -0.23 -4.09
N TYR A 34 0.60 0.26 -3.39
CA TYR A 34 0.61 0.33 -1.93
C TYR A 34 -0.67 -0.28 -1.35
N MET A 35 -0.51 -1.02 -0.26
CA MET A 35 -1.62 -1.38 0.63
C MET A 35 -1.66 -0.42 1.81
N TYR A 36 -2.87 -0.01 2.18
CA TYR A 36 -3.12 0.87 3.31
C TYR A 36 -3.54 0.07 4.54
N SER A 37 -3.21 0.57 5.72
CA SER A 37 -3.56 -0.06 7.00
C SER A 37 -3.74 1.01 8.07
N TRP A 38 -4.54 0.66 9.07
CA TRP A 38 -4.64 1.44 10.31
C TRP A 38 -3.69 0.85 11.34
N ILE A 39 -2.82 1.69 11.90
CA ILE A 39 -1.80 1.27 12.86
C ILE A 39 -1.95 2.06 14.15
N GLN A 40 -1.77 1.37 15.27
CA GLN A 40 -1.64 1.99 16.58
C GLN A 40 -0.40 1.49 17.32
N VAL A 41 0.22 2.36 18.11
CA VAL A 41 1.27 1.97 19.06
C VAL A 41 0.76 2.27 20.46
N ARG A 42 0.55 1.24 21.27
CA ARG A 42 -0.14 1.33 22.56
C ARG A 42 0.72 0.78 23.67
N GLY A 43 0.63 1.40 24.84
CA GLY A 43 1.14 0.79 26.07
C GLY A 43 0.32 -0.46 26.41
N ALA A 44 1.01 -1.48 26.88
CA ALA A 44 0.48 -2.77 27.30
C ALA A 44 1.25 -3.26 28.53
N ASN A 45 0.76 -4.30 29.18
CA ASN A 45 1.45 -4.92 30.31
C ASN A 45 1.62 -6.42 30.02
N MET A 46 2.81 -6.93 30.30
CA MET A 46 3.11 -8.34 30.30
C MET A 46 2.41 -9.03 31.49
N SER A 47 2.33 -10.36 31.48
CA SER A 47 1.68 -11.13 32.56
C SER A 47 2.36 -10.99 33.92
N ASN A 48 3.66 -10.67 33.93
CA ASN A 48 4.45 -10.36 35.13
C ASN A 48 4.27 -8.90 35.62
N GLY A 49 3.44 -8.09 34.95
CA GLY A 49 3.20 -6.69 35.28
C GLY A 49 4.18 -5.70 34.65
N GLU A 50 5.20 -6.16 33.92
CA GLU A 50 6.13 -5.27 33.23
C GLU A 50 5.43 -4.48 32.13
N HIS A 51 5.64 -3.16 32.12
CA HIS A 51 5.10 -2.29 31.09
C HIS A 51 5.87 -2.45 29.78
N CYS A 52 5.14 -2.49 28.67
CA CYS A 52 5.71 -2.55 27.32
C CYS A 52 4.84 -1.78 26.33
N PHE A 53 5.29 -1.66 25.10
CA PHE A 53 4.51 -1.13 23.99
C PHE A 53 4.32 -2.19 22.92
N VAL A 54 3.16 -2.16 22.27
CA VAL A 54 2.80 -3.08 21.17
C VAL A 54 2.28 -2.30 19.97
N ILE A 55 2.45 -2.88 18.79
CA ILE A 55 1.80 -2.40 17.57
C ILE A 55 0.48 -3.14 17.39
N LEU A 56 -0.62 -2.41 17.22
CA LEU A 56 -1.88 -2.94 16.74
C LEU A 56 -2.03 -2.59 15.26
N ILE A 57 -2.32 -3.58 14.41
CA ILE A 57 -2.51 -3.37 12.98
C ILE A 57 -3.86 -3.91 12.52
N SER A 58 -4.59 -3.11 11.75
CA SER A 58 -5.71 -3.57 10.93
C SER A 58 -5.22 -3.69 9.50
N SER A 59 -5.29 -4.91 8.95
CA SER A 59 -4.65 -5.31 7.69
C SER A 59 -5.19 -4.62 6.43
N GLY A 60 -6.19 -3.75 6.55
CA GLY A 60 -6.79 -3.04 5.41
C GLY A 60 -7.50 -3.94 4.39
N ASN A 61 -7.64 -5.24 4.68
CA ASN A 61 -8.23 -6.25 3.80
C ASN A 61 -9.77 -6.29 3.87
N GLY A 62 -10.46 -5.14 3.97
CA GLY A 62 -11.91 -4.99 3.80
C GLY A 62 -12.85 -5.63 4.84
N SER A 63 -12.36 -6.55 5.65
CA SER A 63 -13.07 -7.16 6.78
C SER A 63 -12.98 -6.26 8.02
N ASN A 64 -14.08 -6.13 8.77
CA ASN A 64 -14.19 -5.48 10.08
C ASN A 64 -13.34 -6.16 11.18
N TYR A 65 -12.07 -6.44 10.91
CA TYR A 65 -11.16 -7.01 11.90
C TYR A 65 -10.73 -5.91 12.85
N LYS A 66 -11.06 -6.12 14.12
CA LYS A 66 -10.44 -5.43 15.24
C LYS A 66 -8.92 -5.51 15.06
N PRO A 67 -8.18 -4.40 15.26
CA PRO A 67 -6.72 -4.42 15.22
C PRO A 67 -6.17 -5.53 16.10
N SER A 68 -5.17 -6.27 15.61
CA SER A 68 -4.49 -7.31 16.37
C SER A 68 -3.07 -6.90 16.69
N ILE A 69 -2.53 -7.41 17.81
CA ILE A 69 -1.11 -7.25 18.14
C ILE A 69 -0.25 -7.83 17.01
N LEU A 70 0.67 -7.01 16.50
CA LEU A 70 1.61 -7.41 15.46
C LEU A 70 2.50 -8.54 15.98
N LYS A 71 2.65 -9.57 15.15
CA LYS A 71 3.47 -10.73 15.43
C LYS A 71 4.58 -10.84 14.40
N ASN A 72 5.70 -11.43 14.80
CA ASN A 72 6.75 -11.83 13.88
C ASN A 72 6.34 -13.08 13.09
N GLU A 73 7.22 -13.54 12.19
CA GLU A 73 7.00 -14.74 11.36
C GLU A 73 6.82 -16.03 12.18
N GLU A 74 7.34 -16.07 13.41
CA GLU A 74 7.18 -17.18 14.36
C GLU A 74 5.87 -17.10 15.17
N GLY A 75 5.04 -16.06 14.96
CA GLY A 75 3.79 -15.86 15.69
C GLY A 75 3.94 -15.27 17.10
N LYS A 76 5.13 -14.79 17.48
CA LYS A 76 5.41 -14.11 18.76
C LYS A 76 5.05 -12.63 18.66
N SER A 77 4.43 -12.09 19.72
CA SER A 77 4.12 -10.66 19.82
C SER A 77 5.41 -9.84 19.81
N ILE A 78 5.44 -8.78 19.01
CA ILE A 78 6.56 -7.84 19.01
C ILE A 78 6.26 -6.76 20.06
N ILE A 79 7.21 -6.58 20.99
CA ILE A 79 7.12 -5.63 22.10
C ILE A 79 8.25 -4.61 22.04
N PHE A 80 8.01 -3.43 22.61
CA PHE A 80 8.95 -2.32 22.61
C PHE A 80 9.02 -1.63 23.98
N ASN A 81 10.13 -0.94 24.25
CA ASN A 81 10.31 -0.17 25.47
C ASN A 81 9.70 1.24 25.39
N SER A 82 9.45 1.73 24.17
CA SER A 82 8.82 3.02 23.92
C SER A 82 7.93 2.99 22.68
N GLN A 83 7.06 3.99 22.54
CA GLN A 83 6.27 4.17 21.32
C GLN A 83 7.17 4.46 20.11
N ILE A 84 8.24 5.23 20.32
CA ILE A 84 9.17 5.65 19.26
C ILE A 84 9.89 4.43 18.66
N ASP A 85 10.28 3.45 19.48
CA ASP A 85 10.88 2.20 19.00
C ASP A 85 9.92 1.41 18.11
N GLY A 86 8.63 1.38 18.47
CA GLY A 86 7.59 0.78 17.65
C GLY A 86 7.43 1.46 16.28
N LEU A 87 7.50 2.80 16.25
CA LEU A 87 7.45 3.57 15.00
C LEU A 87 8.70 3.35 14.14
N ASN A 88 9.88 3.34 14.76
CA ASN A 88 11.15 3.05 14.08
C ASN A 88 11.13 1.65 13.46
N TYR A 89 10.62 0.66 14.20
CA TYR A 89 10.45 -0.70 13.70
C TYR A 89 9.55 -0.73 12.46
N LEU A 90 8.41 -0.03 12.46
CA LEU A 90 7.51 0.03 11.31
C LEU A 90 8.21 0.60 10.07
N THR A 91 8.94 1.70 10.23
CA THR A 91 9.70 2.32 9.13
C THR A 91 10.74 1.36 8.57
N LEU A 92 11.47 0.64 9.43
CA LEU A 92 12.43 -0.39 9.00
C LEU A 92 11.73 -1.52 8.20
N GLN A 93 10.50 -1.86 8.57
CA GLN A 93 9.69 -2.86 7.86
C GLN A 93 9.04 -2.32 6.56
N GLY A 94 9.38 -1.11 6.13
CA GLY A 94 8.90 -0.50 4.89
C GLY A 94 7.52 0.13 4.99
N TRP A 95 7.03 0.43 6.20
CA TRP A 95 5.81 1.20 6.39
C TRP A 95 6.10 2.70 6.30
N GLU A 96 5.25 3.41 5.58
CA GLU A 96 5.21 4.86 5.52
C GLU A 96 3.99 5.35 6.31
N LEU A 97 4.22 6.20 7.32
CA LEU A 97 3.20 6.64 8.27
C LEU A 97 2.68 8.03 7.90
N PHE A 98 1.37 8.22 7.84
CA PHE A 98 0.72 9.52 7.66
C PHE A 98 0.18 10.02 9.00
N GLN A 99 0.29 11.35 9.22
CA GLN A 99 -0.04 11.99 10.51
C GLN A 99 -1.44 11.59 11.04
N PRO A 100 -1.60 11.50 12.37
CA PRO A 100 -2.87 11.14 12.99
C PRO A 100 -3.94 12.19 12.68
N ARG A 101 -5.16 11.74 12.36
CA ARG A 101 -6.30 12.62 12.02
C ARG A 101 -6.89 13.36 13.24
N THR A 102 -6.48 13.04 14.46
CA THR A 102 -7.17 13.50 15.68
C THR A 102 -6.32 14.41 16.56
N GLU A 103 -6.91 15.51 17.02
CA GLU A 103 -6.37 16.45 18.02
C GLU A 103 -5.92 15.76 19.32
N ALA A 104 -6.47 14.58 19.61
CA ALA A 104 -6.12 13.77 20.78
C ALA A 104 -4.68 13.22 20.75
N LYS A 105 -3.93 13.35 19.64
CA LYS A 105 -2.52 12.87 19.48
C LYS A 105 -2.30 11.38 19.80
N ILE A 106 -3.37 10.58 19.94
CA ILE A 106 -3.24 9.20 20.41
C ILE A 106 -2.94 8.29 19.24
N SER A 107 -1.65 8.10 18.96
CA SER A 107 -1.05 6.96 18.29
C SER A 107 -1.92 6.14 17.32
N ASN A 108 -2.59 6.82 16.39
CA ASN A 108 -3.51 6.27 15.41
C ASN A 108 -3.08 6.79 14.04
N TRP A 109 -2.38 5.97 13.26
CA TRP A 109 -1.83 6.36 11.97
C TRP A 109 -2.54 5.61 10.85
N VAL A 110 -2.85 6.33 9.79
CA VAL A 110 -2.99 5.70 8.47
C VAL A 110 -1.58 5.45 7.98
N ALA A 111 -1.29 4.23 7.56
CA ALA A 111 0.01 3.84 7.03
C ALA A 111 -0.16 3.15 5.69
N ARG A 112 0.89 3.18 4.88
CA ARG A 112 0.97 2.38 3.66
C ARG A 112 2.26 1.59 3.59
N LYS A 113 2.21 0.45 2.91
CA LYS A 113 3.38 -0.37 2.62
C LYS A 113 3.37 -0.73 1.13
N ARG A 114 4.53 -0.61 0.48
CA ARG A 114 4.69 -1.01 -0.92
C ARG A 114 4.48 -2.51 -1.06
N VAL A 115 3.73 -2.91 -2.08
CA VAL A 115 3.41 -4.30 -2.41
C VAL A 115 3.53 -4.52 -3.92
N SER A 116 3.50 -5.78 -4.37
CA SER A 116 3.40 -6.06 -5.80
C SER A 116 1.99 -5.76 -6.33
N ARG A 117 1.89 -5.55 -7.64
CA ARG A 117 0.60 -5.36 -8.32
C ARG A 117 -0.34 -6.55 -8.10
N GLU A 118 0.19 -7.77 -8.13
CA GLU A 118 -0.57 -9.01 -7.98
C GLU A 118 -1.19 -9.11 -6.59
N VAL A 119 -0.43 -8.78 -5.55
CA VAL A 119 -0.90 -8.74 -4.16
C VAL A 119 -2.03 -7.71 -4.03
N LEU A 120 -1.81 -6.48 -4.51
CA LEU A 120 -2.82 -5.43 -4.43
C LEU A 120 -4.09 -5.80 -5.22
N ALA A 121 -3.94 -6.31 -6.45
CA ALA A 121 -5.07 -6.69 -7.29
C ALA A 121 -5.91 -7.81 -6.66
N LYS A 122 -5.27 -8.79 -6.01
CA LYS A 122 -5.97 -9.85 -5.27
C LYS A 122 -6.78 -9.26 -4.10
N THR A 123 -6.18 -8.36 -3.33
CA THR A 123 -6.85 -7.70 -2.20
C THR A 123 -8.03 -6.87 -2.67
N VAL A 124 -7.86 -6.04 -3.72
CA VAL A 124 -8.93 -5.22 -4.30
C VAL A 124 -10.07 -6.10 -4.79
N LYS A 125 -9.79 -7.14 -5.59
CA LYS A 125 -10.81 -8.06 -6.09
C LYS A 125 -11.62 -8.73 -4.97
N SER A 126 -10.99 -9.02 -3.84
CA SER A 126 -11.64 -9.72 -2.72
C SER A 126 -12.49 -8.80 -1.84
N ASN A 127 -12.27 -7.48 -1.90
CA ASN A 127 -12.82 -6.51 -0.95
C ASN A 127 -13.53 -5.32 -1.60
N THR A 128 -13.68 -5.32 -2.92
CA THR A 128 -14.46 -4.33 -3.65
C THR A 128 -15.77 -4.96 -4.11
N PHE A 129 -16.87 -4.32 -3.75
CA PHE A 129 -18.22 -4.76 -4.06
C PHE A 129 -18.91 -3.71 -4.93
N TYR A 130 -19.73 -4.15 -5.87
CA TYR A 130 -20.44 -3.29 -6.81
C TYR A 130 -21.94 -3.40 -6.52
N SER A 131 -22.61 -2.26 -6.47
CA SER A 131 -24.07 -2.17 -6.27
C SER A 131 -24.70 -1.47 -7.47
N ALA A 132 -25.92 -1.89 -7.83
CA ALA A 132 -26.75 -1.16 -8.80
C ALA A 132 -27.46 0.04 -8.15
N GLU A 133 -27.60 0.04 -6.82
CA GLU A 133 -28.17 1.15 -6.06
C GLU A 133 -27.09 2.20 -5.78
N THR A 134 -27.38 3.47 -6.07
CA THR A 134 -26.54 4.60 -5.69
C THR A 134 -26.65 4.83 -4.18
N PRO A 135 -25.55 4.68 -3.41
CA PRO A 135 -25.59 4.93 -1.98
C PRO A 135 -25.73 6.43 -1.70
N LYS A 136 -26.53 6.80 -0.69
CA LYS A 136 -26.55 8.18 -0.19
C LYS A 136 -25.35 8.42 0.70
N VAL A 137 -24.59 9.47 0.41
CA VAL A 137 -23.44 9.86 1.24
C VAL A 137 -23.95 10.35 2.59
N GLN A 138 -23.43 9.78 3.68
CA GLN A 138 -23.68 10.30 5.02
C GLN A 138 -22.80 11.52 5.26
N LEU A 139 -23.43 12.68 5.44
CA LEU A 139 -22.75 13.93 5.73
C LEU A 139 -22.42 14.04 7.23
N ASP A 140 -21.25 14.56 7.56
CA ASP A 140 -20.93 15.00 8.91
C ASP A 140 -21.64 16.33 9.25
N MET A 141 -21.56 16.77 10.52
CA MET A 141 -22.26 17.98 10.98
C MET A 141 -21.80 19.25 10.26
N ALA A 142 -20.52 19.33 9.89
CA ALA A 142 -19.98 20.50 9.20
C ALA A 142 -20.45 20.53 7.74
N GLU A 143 -20.46 19.37 7.08
CA GLU A 143 -20.97 19.22 5.72
C GLU A 143 -22.47 19.52 5.63
N GLN A 144 -23.25 19.08 6.62
CA GLN A 144 -24.68 19.42 6.73
C GLN A 144 -24.91 20.92 6.93
N ALA A 145 -24.14 21.56 7.82
CA ALA A 145 -24.24 23.00 8.07
C ALA A 145 -23.82 23.84 6.85
N ALA A 146 -22.92 23.30 6.03
CA ALA A 146 -22.51 23.90 4.76
C ALA A 146 -23.49 23.60 3.60
N HIS A 147 -24.58 22.87 3.86
CA HIS A 147 -25.57 22.46 2.86
C HIS A 147 -24.94 21.76 1.64
N ILE A 148 -23.91 20.93 1.87
CA ILE A 148 -23.29 20.12 0.82
C ILE A 148 -24.26 19.01 0.45
N ASP A 149 -24.50 18.84 -0.86
CA ASP A 149 -25.28 17.73 -1.40
C ASP A 149 -24.42 16.96 -2.42
N TYR A 150 -24.39 15.64 -2.28
CA TYR A 150 -23.73 14.74 -3.21
C TYR A 150 -24.86 13.97 -3.93
N GLU A 151 -25.28 14.48 -5.09
CA GLU A 151 -26.26 13.83 -5.97
C GLU A 151 -25.86 12.40 -6.36
#